data_AF-Q8G5G5-F1
#
_entry.id   AF-Q8G5G5-F1
#
_cell.length_a   1.000
_cell.length_b   1.000
_cell.length_c   1.000
_cell.angle_alpha   90.00
_cell.angle_beta   90.00
_cell.angle_gamma   90.00
#
_symmetry.space_group_name_H-M   'P 1'
#
loop_
_entity.id
_entity.type
_entity.pdbx_description
1 polymer ?
#
loop_
_entity_poly.entity_id
_entity_poly.type
_entity_poly.pdbx_seq_one_letter_code
_entity_poly.pdbx_strand_id
1 'polypeptide(L)'
;MGKHTQNCTLIGKGVYGTIGVDQRSRLADGAHFHTMIVTSTLEASVIEGDKLVIKSGIVRCDGDIRVSSISGSGDIEVGGDIICDEITFTGKLRCNGDIVCSGNLSVNGSLGTRHISGQTVRLNGVLKGHDVNSRALEVHPLRSTMFSRFDMDGYEDGSTVRHITAVTVEANHLQCRTLTADSAMLRNGSAVESATCATALGIDRTSSVLLVNGDCQRIHLKTA
;
A
#
# COMPACT_ATOMS: atom_id res chain seq x y z
N MET A 1 -11.39 -33.17 -23.07
CA MET A 1 -10.98 -31.92 -22.38
C MET A 1 -12.08 -30.89 -22.56
N GLY A 2 -13.09 -30.90 -21.68
CA GLY A 2 -14.14 -29.88 -21.68
C GLY A 2 -13.58 -28.61 -21.02
N LYS A 3 -13.55 -27.49 -21.76
CA LYS A 3 -13.29 -26.19 -21.16
C LYS A 3 -14.44 -25.90 -20.19
N HIS A 4 -14.16 -25.90 -18.89
CA HIS A 4 -15.05 -25.32 -17.90
C HIS A 4 -15.11 -23.81 -18.17
N THR A 5 -16.12 -23.39 -18.95
CA THR A 5 -16.52 -21.99 -19.00
C THR A 5 -17.10 -21.67 -17.62
N GLN A 6 -16.25 -21.21 -16.70
CA GLN A 6 -16.72 -20.71 -15.41
C GLN A 6 -17.64 -19.52 -15.71
N ASN A 7 -18.92 -19.63 -15.35
CA ASN A 7 -19.90 -18.56 -15.50
C ASN A 7 -19.38 -17.30 -14.82
N CYS A 8 -19.17 -16.24 -15.60
CA CYS A 8 -18.83 -14.92 -15.08
C CYS A 8 -20.11 -14.07 -15.10
N THR A 9 -20.55 -13.62 -13.93
CA THR A 9 -21.77 -12.82 -13.81
C THR A 9 -21.48 -11.36 -14.19
N LEU A 10 -22.23 -10.81 -15.15
CA LEU A 10 -22.07 -9.41 -15.56
C LEU A 10 -22.91 -8.49 -14.67
N ILE A 11 -22.26 -7.54 -14.02
CA ILE A 11 -22.92 -6.39 -13.38
C ILE A 11 -23.00 -5.29 -14.45
N GLY A 12 -24.21 -5.00 -14.91
CA GLY A 12 -24.43 -4.03 -15.97
C GLY A 12 -24.13 -2.58 -15.56
N LYS A 13 -24.17 -1.69 -16.55
CA LYS A 13 -24.12 -0.24 -16.32
C LYS A 13 -25.33 0.20 -15.48
N GLY A 14 -25.11 1.10 -14.52
CA GLY A 14 -26.18 1.62 -13.67
C GLY A 14 -25.67 2.22 -12.36
N VAL A 15 -26.57 2.77 -11.56
CA VAL A 15 -26.29 3.24 -10.20
C VAL A 15 -26.90 2.26 -9.21
N TYR A 16 -26.09 1.77 -8.29
CA TYR A 16 -26.45 0.74 -7.34
C TYR A 16 -26.27 1.23 -5.91
N GLY A 17 -27.12 0.74 -5.01
CA GLY A 17 -26.89 0.87 -3.57
C GLY A 17 -25.77 -0.06 -3.13
N THR A 18 -26.13 -1.29 -2.78
CA THR A 18 -25.18 -2.32 -2.37
C THR A 18 -25.12 -3.45 -3.40
N ILE A 19 -23.91 -3.84 -3.81
CA ILE A 19 -23.64 -4.99 -4.67
C ILE A 19 -22.82 -6.02 -3.88
N GLY A 20 -23.27 -7.27 -3.86
CA GLY A 20 -22.48 -8.42 -3.38
C GLY A 20 -21.88 -9.19 -4.55
N VAL A 21 -20.58 -9.47 -4.49
CA VAL A 21 -19.83 -10.26 -5.47
C VAL A 21 -19.39 -11.56 -4.78
N ASP A 22 -20.29 -12.54 -4.77
CA ASP A 22 -20.12 -13.86 -4.15
C ASP A 22 -19.58 -14.94 -5.09
N GLN A 23 -19.59 -14.65 -6.37
CA GLN A 23 -19.07 -15.47 -7.46
C GLN A 23 -18.23 -14.60 -8.39
N ARG A 24 -17.48 -15.25 -9.28
CA ARG A 24 -16.70 -14.54 -10.29
C ARG A 24 -17.60 -13.64 -11.12
N SER A 25 -17.36 -12.33 -11.06
CA SER A 25 -18.20 -11.33 -11.71
C SER A 25 -17.38 -10.29 -12.45
N ARG A 26 -17.95 -9.73 -13.52
CA ARG A 26 -17.38 -8.61 -14.27
C ARG A 26 -18.23 -7.37 -14.09
N LEU A 27 -17.62 -6.27 -13.68
CA LEU A 27 -18.26 -4.95 -13.65
C LEU A 27 -18.17 -4.31 -15.03
N ALA A 28 -19.30 -3.90 -15.58
CA ALA A 28 -19.34 -3.13 -16.82
C ALA A 28 -18.97 -1.67 -16.57
N ASP A 29 -18.36 -1.04 -17.57
CA ASP A 29 -18.02 0.38 -17.52
C ASP A 29 -19.27 1.25 -17.32
N GLY A 30 -19.16 2.26 -16.47
CA GLY A 30 -20.25 3.15 -16.09
C GLY A 30 -21.22 2.59 -15.03
N ALA A 31 -20.87 1.46 -14.40
CA ALA A 31 -21.50 1.05 -13.16
C ALA A 31 -20.93 1.85 -11.98
N HIS A 32 -21.82 2.45 -11.18
CA HIS A 32 -21.48 3.18 -9.95
C HIS A 32 -22.20 2.55 -8.77
N PHE A 33 -21.55 2.45 -7.61
CA PHE A 33 -22.16 1.84 -6.42
C PHE A 33 -21.92 2.67 -5.17
N HIS A 34 -22.86 2.63 -4.22
CA HIS A 34 -22.62 3.14 -2.87
C HIS A 34 -21.74 2.17 -2.07
N THR A 35 -21.97 0.86 -2.18
CA THR A 35 -21.14 -0.15 -1.51
C THR A 35 -21.01 -1.39 -2.36
N MET A 36 -19.79 -1.88 -2.53
CA MET A 36 -19.50 -3.15 -3.18
C MET A 36 -18.78 -4.06 -2.20
N ILE A 37 -19.29 -5.28 -2.02
CA ILE A 37 -18.72 -6.29 -1.13
C ILE A 37 -18.23 -7.46 -1.97
N VAL A 38 -16.92 -7.67 -1.99
CA VAL A 38 -16.27 -8.70 -2.80
C VAL A 38 -15.80 -9.85 -1.92
N THR A 39 -16.46 -11.01 -2.00
CA THR A 39 -16.06 -12.24 -1.31
C THR A 39 -15.49 -13.30 -2.27
N SER A 40 -15.55 -13.03 -3.58
CA SER A 40 -15.00 -13.87 -4.64
C SER A 40 -14.11 -13.04 -5.57
N THR A 41 -14.14 -13.28 -6.88
CA THR A 41 -13.37 -12.52 -7.87
C THR A 41 -14.21 -11.45 -8.57
N LEU A 42 -13.74 -10.21 -8.56
CA LEU A 42 -14.26 -9.10 -9.34
C LEU A 42 -13.26 -8.72 -10.43
N GLU A 43 -13.72 -8.68 -11.67
CA GLU A 43 -12.96 -8.16 -12.83
C GLU A 43 -13.63 -6.88 -13.34
N ALA A 44 -12.84 -5.85 -13.61
CA ALA A 44 -13.37 -4.58 -14.12
C ALA A 44 -12.32 -3.88 -14.98
N SER A 45 -12.76 -3.06 -15.93
CA SER A 45 -11.86 -2.13 -16.61
C SER A 45 -11.71 -0.83 -15.83
N VAL A 46 -12.79 -0.34 -15.21
CA VAL A 46 -12.77 0.78 -14.24
C VAL A 46 -13.71 0.44 -13.08
N ILE A 47 -13.35 0.85 -11.86
CA ILE A 47 -14.20 0.71 -10.67
C ILE A 47 -14.50 2.10 -10.12
N GLU A 48 -15.78 2.50 -10.11
CA GLU A 48 -16.24 3.79 -9.58
C GLU A 48 -17.34 3.58 -8.54
N GLY A 49 -17.26 4.28 -7.40
CA GLY A 49 -18.24 4.15 -6.32
C GLY A 49 -17.80 4.80 -5.03
N ASP A 50 -18.50 4.54 -3.93
CA ASP A 50 -18.13 5.15 -2.63
C ASP A 50 -17.27 4.18 -1.79
N LYS A 51 -17.76 2.94 -1.57
CA LYS A 51 -17.10 1.98 -0.67
C LYS A 51 -16.83 0.65 -1.34
N LEU A 52 -15.56 0.29 -1.49
CA LEU A 52 -15.13 -1.03 -1.93
C LEU A 52 -14.64 -1.85 -0.73
N VAL A 53 -15.39 -2.90 -0.38
CA VAL A 53 -15.11 -3.78 0.77
C VAL A 53 -14.74 -5.16 0.25
N ILE A 54 -13.52 -5.62 0.52
CA ILE A 54 -13.05 -6.94 0.12
C ILE A 54 -13.03 -7.85 1.35
N LYS A 55 -13.61 -9.05 1.25
CA LYS A 55 -13.69 -10.03 2.33
C LYS A 55 -13.14 -11.35 1.84
N SER A 56 -11.81 -11.49 1.89
CA SER A 56 -11.06 -12.62 1.34
C SER A 56 -11.30 -12.83 -0.16
N GLY A 57 -11.58 -11.73 -0.88
CA GLY A 57 -11.82 -11.72 -2.32
C GLY A 57 -10.59 -11.28 -3.13
N ILE A 58 -10.76 -11.30 -4.45
CA ILE A 58 -9.76 -10.84 -5.43
C ILE A 58 -10.40 -9.76 -6.29
N VAL A 59 -9.80 -8.58 -6.35
CA VAL A 59 -10.21 -7.50 -7.25
C VAL A 59 -9.13 -7.32 -8.31
N ARG A 60 -9.51 -7.44 -9.58
CA ARG A 60 -8.66 -7.17 -10.74
C ARG A 60 -9.28 -6.03 -11.54
N CYS A 61 -8.57 -4.90 -11.57
CA CYS A 61 -8.95 -3.74 -12.36
C CYS A 61 -7.86 -3.46 -13.38
N ASP A 62 -8.20 -3.50 -14.68
CA ASP A 62 -7.21 -3.25 -15.74
C ASP A 62 -6.83 -1.76 -15.83
N GLY A 63 -7.78 -0.87 -15.52
CA GLY A 63 -7.61 0.58 -15.46
C GLY A 63 -7.61 1.09 -14.03
N ASP A 64 -8.40 2.14 -13.77
CA ASP A 64 -8.35 2.88 -12.52
C ASP A 64 -9.44 2.43 -11.53
N ILE A 65 -9.13 2.57 -10.24
CA ILE A 65 -10.11 2.52 -9.16
C ILE A 65 -10.31 3.93 -8.61
N ARG A 66 -11.53 4.44 -8.68
CA ARG A 66 -11.95 5.73 -8.13
C ARG A 66 -13.06 5.51 -7.11
N VAL A 67 -12.70 5.37 -5.85
CA VAL A 67 -13.67 5.17 -4.77
C VAL A 67 -13.33 6.00 -3.55
N SER A 68 -14.32 6.43 -2.75
CA SER A 68 -14.01 7.16 -1.51
C SER A 68 -13.19 6.31 -0.53
N SER A 69 -13.50 5.01 -0.39
CA SER A 69 -12.76 4.14 0.54
C SER A 69 -12.59 2.70 0.04
N ILE A 70 -11.43 2.13 0.35
CA ILE A 70 -11.10 0.72 0.14
C ILE A 70 -10.83 0.08 1.50
N SER A 71 -11.50 -1.03 1.81
CA SER A 71 -11.30 -1.72 3.08
C SER A 71 -11.41 -3.23 3.01
N GLY A 72 -10.83 -3.89 4.01
CA GLY A 72 -11.01 -5.32 4.25
C GLY A 72 -9.77 -6.14 3.95
N SER A 73 -9.92 -7.34 3.40
CA SER A 73 -8.81 -8.26 3.18
C SER A 73 -8.90 -9.07 1.89
N GLY A 74 -7.75 -9.39 1.30
CA GLY A 74 -7.65 -10.18 0.07
C GLY A 74 -6.52 -9.72 -0.84
N ASP A 75 -6.76 -9.83 -2.15
CA ASP A 75 -5.83 -9.38 -3.19
C ASP A 75 -6.47 -8.30 -4.07
N ILE A 76 -5.73 -7.22 -4.31
CA ILE A 76 -6.11 -6.15 -5.23
C ILE A 76 -4.98 -5.98 -6.25
N GLU A 77 -5.34 -6.05 -7.53
CA GLU A 77 -4.46 -5.84 -8.67
C GLU A 77 -5.05 -4.76 -9.56
N VAL A 78 -4.33 -3.66 -9.72
CA VAL A 78 -4.77 -2.48 -10.48
C VAL A 78 -3.73 -2.16 -11.55
N GLY A 79 -4.16 -2.10 -12.81
CA GLY A 79 -3.31 -1.76 -13.95
C GLY A 79 -3.09 -0.25 -14.11
N GLY A 80 -4.06 0.57 -13.71
CA GLY A 80 -3.97 2.02 -13.64
C GLY A 80 -3.73 2.54 -12.22
N ASP A 81 -4.39 3.65 -11.90
CA ASP A 81 -4.24 4.38 -10.64
C ASP A 81 -5.31 3.99 -9.62
N ILE A 82 -4.99 4.18 -8.33
CA ILE A 82 -5.96 4.11 -7.24
C ILE A 82 -6.14 5.52 -6.68
N ILE A 83 -7.37 6.02 -6.74
CA ILE A 83 -7.73 7.35 -6.22
C ILE A 83 -8.82 7.14 -5.17
N CYS A 84 -8.50 7.51 -3.93
CA CYS A 84 -9.42 7.37 -2.81
C CYS A 84 -9.15 8.36 -1.67
N ASP A 85 -10.03 8.38 -0.68
CA ASP A 85 -9.84 9.16 0.54
C ASP A 85 -9.18 8.34 1.65
N GLU A 86 -9.49 7.04 1.71
CA GLU A 86 -8.94 6.14 2.71
C GLU A 86 -8.72 4.72 2.18
N ILE A 87 -7.62 4.09 2.62
CA ILE A 87 -7.37 2.66 2.44
C ILE A 87 -7.07 2.04 3.80
N THR A 88 -7.84 1.03 4.20
CA THR A 88 -7.52 0.17 5.34
C THR A 88 -7.60 -1.29 4.91
N PHE A 89 -6.46 -1.85 4.52
CA PHE A 89 -6.42 -3.13 3.82
C PHE A 89 -5.46 -4.14 4.45
N THR A 90 -5.83 -5.41 4.46
CA THR A 90 -4.99 -6.52 4.91
C THR A 90 -4.80 -7.52 3.78
N GLY A 91 -3.58 -7.70 3.32
CA GLY A 91 -3.26 -8.61 2.21
C GLY A 91 -2.34 -7.95 1.19
N LYS A 92 -2.55 -8.25 -0.09
CA LYS A 92 -1.70 -7.78 -1.17
C LYS A 92 -2.40 -6.71 -2.01
N LEU A 93 -1.79 -5.54 -2.10
CA LEU A 93 -2.25 -4.46 -2.95
C LEU A 93 -1.14 -4.14 -3.96
N ARG A 94 -1.42 -4.38 -5.24
CA ARG A 94 -0.53 -4.02 -6.35
C ARG A 94 -1.22 -3.02 -7.25
N CYS A 95 -0.58 -1.89 -7.48
CA CYS A 95 -1.02 -0.85 -8.39
C CYS A 95 0.15 -0.54 -9.33
N ASN A 96 -0.04 -0.74 -10.63
CA ASN A 96 1.01 -0.46 -11.61
C ASN A 96 1.19 1.05 -11.86
N GLY A 97 0.14 1.83 -11.61
CA GLY A 97 0.15 3.29 -11.59
C GLY A 97 0.46 3.87 -10.21
N ASP A 98 -0.18 4.98 -9.91
CA ASP A 98 0.00 5.76 -8.70
C ASP A 98 -1.16 5.52 -7.72
N ILE A 99 -0.85 5.58 -6.42
CA ILE A 99 -1.87 5.57 -5.36
C ILE A 99 -1.98 6.97 -4.78
N VAL A 100 -3.11 7.62 -5.02
CA VAL A 100 -3.44 8.95 -4.50
C VAL A 100 -4.53 8.79 -3.44
N CYS A 101 -4.12 8.86 -2.18
CA CYS A 101 -4.99 8.77 -1.03
C CYS A 101 -5.12 10.15 -0.36
N SER A 102 -6.30 10.79 -0.37
CA SER A 102 -6.44 12.14 0.19
C SER A 102 -6.26 12.17 1.72
N GLY A 103 -6.48 11.03 2.39
CA GLY A 103 -6.32 10.85 3.83
C GLY A 103 -5.31 9.76 4.19
N ASN A 104 -5.79 8.71 4.87
CA ASN A 104 -4.93 7.67 5.44
C ASN A 104 -4.84 6.43 4.55
N LEU A 105 -3.61 5.98 4.32
CA LEU A 105 -3.32 4.70 3.69
C LEU A 105 -2.70 3.78 4.75
N SER A 106 -3.42 2.73 5.14
CA SER A 106 -2.98 1.71 6.07
C SER A 106 -3.05 0.34 5.41
N VAL A 107 -1.90 -0.30 5.19
CA VAL A 107 -1.85 -1.67 4.66
C VAL A 107 -1.09 -2.59 5.61
N ASN A 108 -1.74 -3.68 6.00
CA ASN A 108 -1.13 -4.79 6.72
C ASN A 108 -0.86 -5.92 5.71
N GLY A 109 0.37 -6.03 5.22
CA GLY A 109 0.73 -7.00 4.19
C GLY A 109 1.71 -6.44 3.17
N SER A 110 1.44 -6.62 1.88
CA SER A 110 2.34 -6.19 0.81
C SER A 110 1.72 -5.08 -0.03
N LEU A 111 2.46 -3.98 -0.20
CA LEU A 111 2.12 -2.88 -1.07
C LEU A 111 3.17 -2.72 -2.17
N GLY A 112 2.75 -2.84 -3.43
CA GLY A 112 3.58 -2.60 -4.60
C GLY A 112 3.00 -1.49 -5.47
N THR A 113 3.73 -0.39 -5.67
CA THR A 113 3.29 0.71 -6.54
C THR A 113 4.45 1.57 -7.01
N ARG A 114 4.24 2.38 -8.04
CA ARG A 114 5.24 3.33 -8.52
C ARG A 114 5.34 4.53 -7.59
N HIS A 115 4.23 5.21 -7.34
CA HIS A 115 4.16 6.41 -6.52
C HIS A 115 3.03 6.32 -5.49
N ILE A 116 3.27 6.82 -4.28
CA ILE A 116 2.26 6.98 -3.23
C ILE A 116 2.19 8.46 -2.87
N SER A 117 0.98 9.01 -2.87
CA SER A 117 0.64 10.29 -2.28
C SER A 117 -0.41 10.08 -1.18
N GLY A 118 -0.13 10.53 0.05
CA GLY A 118 -1.07 10.39 1.17
C GLY A 118 -0.80 11.28 2.36
N GLN A 119 -1.78 11.57 3.22
CA GLN A 119 -1.49 12.29 4.46
C GLN A 119 -0.69 11.41 5.41
N THR A 120 -1.22 10.25 5.75
CA THR A 120 -0.54 9.26 6.59
C THR A 120 -0.42 7.96 5.83
N VAL A 121 0.80 7.45 5.69
CA VAL A 121 1.10 6.20 5.00
C VAL A 121 1.68 5.24 6.04
N ARG A 122 0.88 4.25 6.46
CA ARG A 122 1.25 3.22 7.43
C ARG A 122 1.31 1.85 6.78
N LEU A 123 2.47 1.23 6.85
CA LEU A 123 2.70 -0.09 6.29
C LEU A 123 3.20 -1.01 7.39
N ASN A 124 2.36 -1.98 7.75
CA ASN A 124 2.77 -3.13 8.54
C ASN A 124 2.99 -4.30 7.58
N GLY A 125 4.20 -4.40 7.05
CA GLY A 125 4.65 -5.41 6.10
C GLY A 125 5.64 -4.81 5.12
N VAL A 126 5.49 -5.12 3.84
CA VAL A 126 6.51 -4.84 2.83
C VAL A 126 6.01 -3.85 1.80
N LEU A 127 6.69 -2.71 1.74
CA LEU A 127 6.50 -1.69 0.70
C LEU A 127 7.57 -1.84 -0.37
N LYS A 128 7.15 -1.98 -1.62
CA LYS A 128 8.01 -1.90 -2.81
C LYS A 128 7.51 -0.76 -3.68
N GLY A 129 8.25 0.35 -3.70
CA GLY A 129 7.89 1.48 -4.56
C GLY A 129 9.04 2.38 -4.95
N HIS A 130 8.74 3.37 -5.79
CA HIS A 130 9.75 4.32 -6.23
C HIS A 130 9.67 5.59 -5.40
N ASP A 131 8.51 6.23 -5.35
CA ASP A 131 8.36 7.56 -4.79
C ASP A 131 7.24 7.57 -3.74
N VAL A 132 7.51 8.09 -2.54
CA VAL A 132 6.51 8.26 -1.48
C VAL A 132 6.48 9.73 -1.06
N ASN A 133 5.32 10.36 -1.20
CA ASN A 133 5.04 11.69 -0.73
C ASN A 133 3.95 11.63 0.34
N SER A 134 4.31 11.92 1.59
CA SER A 134 3.31 11.96 2.65
C SER A 134 3.58 13.01 3.72
N ARG A 135 2.62 13.27 4.61
CA ARG A 135 2.92 14.03 5.82
C ARG A 135 3.63 13.13 6.83
N ALA A 136 3.09 11.94 7.07
CA ALA A 136 3.69 10.93 7.93
C ALA A 136 3.88 9.61 7.18
N LEU A 137 5.04 8.99 7.31
CA LEU A 137 5.35 7.67 6.80
C LEU A 137 5.80 6.77 7.94
N GLU A 138 5.10 5.65 8.13
CA GLU A 138 5.44 4.61 9.10
C GLU A 138 5.58 3.28 8.36
N VAL A 139 6.75 2.65 8.42
CA VAL A 139 7.01 1.36 7.75
C VAL A 139 7.63 0.38 8.75
N HIS A 140 6.95 -0.74 8.93
CA HIS A 140 7.29 -1.80 9.87
C HIS A 140 7.13 -3.14 9.18
N PRO A 141 8.17 -3.99 9.05
CA PRO A 141 7.99 -5.34 8.51
C PRO A 141 7.08 -6.14 9.46
N LEU A 142 6.31 -7.07 8.89
CA LEU A 142 5.59 -8.03 9.74
C LEU A 142 6.62 -9.01 10.30
N ARG A 143 6.50 -9.35 11.58
CA ARG A 143 7.34 -10.38 12.22
C ARG A 143 6.43 -11.50 12.71
N SER A 144 6.63 -12.71 12.22
CA SER A 144 5.92 -13.89 12.72
C SER A 144 6.72 -15.15 12.49
N THR A 145 6.97 -15.90 13.55
CA THR A 145 7.60 -17.23 13.48
C THR A 145 6.78 -18.25 12.67
N MET A 146 5.55 -17.92 12.29
CA MET A 146 4.71 -18.73 11.42
C MET A 146 4.97 -18.49 9.93
N PHE A 147 5.57 -17.36 9.52
CA PHE A 147 5.78 -17.10 8.09
C PHE A 147 6.76 -18.08 7.45
N SER A 148 7.89 -18.35 8.10
CA SER A 148 8.86 -19.35 7.63
C SER A 148 8.30 -20.77 7.59
N ARG A 149 7.34 -21.08 8.47
CA ARG A 149 6.65 -22.38 8.47
C ARG A 149 5.73 -22.56 7.27
N PHE A 150 5.26 -21.46 6.68
CA PHE A 150 4.32 -21.47 5.56
C PHE A 150 4.92 -20.91 4.27
N ASP A 151 6.25 -20.75 4.19
CA ASP A 151 6.95 -20.19 3.02
C ASP A 151 6.43 -18.78 2.65
N MET A 152 6.12 -17.98 3.67
CA MET A 152 5.57 -16.63 3.58
C MET A 152 6.60 -15.54 3.96
N ASP A 153 7.88 -15.84 3.84
CA ASP A 153 8.98 -14.97 4.30
C ASP A 153 8.99 -13.60 3.60
N GLY A 154 8.38 -13.51 2.41
CA GLY A 154 8.24 -12.24 1.69
C GLY A 154 7.43 -11.16 2.41
N TYR A 155 6.78 -11.46 3.55
CA TYR A 155 6.16 -10.47 4.44
C TYR A 155 7.09 -9.94 5.55
N GLU A 156 8.20 -10.63 5.78
CA GLU A 156 9.27 -10.24 6.72
C GLU A 156 10.39 -9.44 6.05
N ASP A 157 10.41 -9.42 4.71
CA ASP A 157 11.37 -8.67 3.91
C ASP A 157 11.41 -7.18 4.29
N GLY A 158 12.56 -6.55 4.03
CA GLY A 158 12.70 -5.10 4.12
C GLY A 158 11.88 -4.37 3.07
N SER A 159 11.46 -3.16 3.43
CA SER A 159 10.82 -2.26 2.47
C SER A 159 11.87 -1.58 1.59
N THR A 160 11.52 -1.35 0.32
CA THR A 160 12.39 -0.71 -0.67
C THR A 160 11.65 0.47 -1.31
N VAL A 161 12.18 1.67 -1.11
CA VAL A 161 11.61 2.91 -1.66
C VAL A 161 12.73 3.78 -2.20
N ARG A 162 12.69 4.21 -3.47
CA ARG A 162 13.80 5.02 -4.00
C ARG A 162 13.85 6.41 -3.38
N HIS A 163 12.74 7.14 -3.38
CA HIS A 163 12.68 8.51 -2.88
C HIS A 163 11.52 8.69 -1.91
N ILE A 164 11.80 9.28 -0.76
CA ILE A 164 10.82 9.61 0.27
C ILE A 164 10.85 11.11 0.50
N THR A 165 9.68 11.74 0.44
CA THR A 165 9.45 13.10 0.91
C THR A 165 8.34 13.05 1.95
N ALA A 166 8.64 13.30 3.21
CA ALA A 166 7.62 13.38 4.24
C ALA A 166 7.96 14.35 5.36
N VAL A 167 6.99 14.77 6.18
CA VAL A 167 7.32 15.59 7.36
C VAL A 167 7.98 14.71 8.44
N THR A 168 7.38 13.55 8.71
CA THR A 168 7.89 12.58 9.69
C THR A 168 8.03 11.21 9.07
N VAL A 169 9.18 10.58 9.25
CA VAL A 169 9.45 9.21 8.80
C VAL A 169 9.83 8.32 9.98
N GLU A 170 9.11 7.23 10.18
CA GLU A 170 9.51 6.12 11.06
C GLU A 170 9.64 4.85 10.22
N ALA A 171 10.87 4.34 10.13
CA ALA A 171 11.15 3.20 9.28
C ALA A 171 11.94 2.11 10.02
N ASN A 172 11.48 0.88 9.87
CA ASN A 172 12.17 -0.32 10.30
C ASN A 172 12.49 -1.16 9.07
N HIS A 173 13.74 -1.57 8.94
CA HIS A 173 14.21 -2.39 7.83
C HIS A 173 13.86 -1.79 6.44
N LEU A 174 14.18 -0.50 6.25
CA LEU A 174 13.94 0.23 5.00
C LEU A 174 15.25 0.44 4.22
N GLN A 175 15.24 0.15 2.93
CA GLN A 175 16.26 0.59 1.98
C GLN A 175 15.74 1.79 1.18
N CYS A 176 16.49 2.90 1.22
CA CYS A 176 16.12 4.12 0.52
C CYS A 176 17.30 4.84 -0.13
N ARG A 177 17.06 5.47 -1.28
CA ARG A 177 18.08 6.25 -1.98
C ARG A 177 18.11 7.69 -1.45
N THR A 178 16.99 8.39 -1.52
CA THR A 178 16.89 9.75 -1.00
C THR A 178 15.73 9.90 -0.03
N LEU A 179 16.02 10.46 1.14
CA LEU A 179 15.02 10.77 2.15
C LEU A 179 15.05 12.26 2.43
N THR A 180 13.92 12.92 2.28
CA THR A 180 13.75 14.34 2.66
C THR A 180 12.66 14.40 3.72
N ALA A 181 13.01 14.79 4.94
CA ALA A 181 12.02 14.94 6.00
C ALA A 181 12.36 15.96 7.08
N ASP A 182 11.37 16.47 7.81
CA ASP A 182 11.69 17.30 8.99
C ASP A 182 12.34 16.44 10.08
N SER A 183 11.76 15.26 10.30
CA SER A 183 12.31 14.28 11.23
C SER A 183 12.25 12.85 10.67
N ALA A 184 13.30 12.08 10.92
CA ALA A 184 13.37 10.68 10.51
C ALA A 184 13.95 9.79 11.62
N MET A 185 13.33 8.64 11.85
CA MET A 185 13.74 7.61 12.80
C MET A 185 13.96 6.30 12.04
N LEU A 186 15.21 5.87 11.95
CA LEU A 186 15.65 4.71 11.18
C LEU A 186 16.13 3.61 12.14
N ARG A 187 15.51 2.44 12.05
CA ARG A 187 15.77 1.30 12.94
C ARG A 187 15.88 -0.01 12.18
N ASN A 188 16.38 -1.05 12.86
CA ASN A 188 16.32 -2.44 12.42
C ASN A 188 16.93 -2.66 11.01
N GLY A 189 18.17 -2.23 10.81
CA GLY A 189 18.87 -2.45 9.54
C GLY A 189 18.38 -1.53 8.41
N SER A 190 17.89 -0.33 8.73
CA SER A 190 17.51 0.64 7.71
C SER A 190 18.76 1.28 7.08
N ALA A 191 18.77 1.43 5.76
CA ALA A 191 19.89 2.00 5.01
C ALA A 191 19.39 3.11 4.07
N VAL A 192 19.95 4.31 4.21
CA VAL A 192 19.62 5.45 3.34
C VAL A 192 20.88 6.01 2.70
N GLU A 193 20.91 6.18 1.37
CA GLU A 193 22.09 6.75 0.70
C GLU A 193 22.26 8.25 1.00
N SER A 194 21.19 9.03 0.90
CA SER A 194 21.22 10.47 1.18
C SER A 194 19.99 10.90 1.95
N ALA A 195 20.16 11.36 3.19
CA ALA A 195 19.09 11.96 3.98
C ALA A 195 19.28 13.47 4.08
N THR A 196 18.21 14.23 3.84
CA THR A 196 18.13 15.66 4.12
C THR A 196 17.09 15.86 5.20
N CYS A 197 17.48 16.36 6.37
CA CYS A 197 16.52 16.67 7.42
C CYS A 197 16.63 18.07 7.99
N ALA A 198 15.50 18.62 8.46
CA ALA A 198 15.43 19.95 9.04
C ALA A 198 15.59 19.96 10.57
N THR A 199 15.05 18.94 11.27
CA THR A 199 15.00 18.91 12.74
C THR A 199 15.85 17.80 13.33
N ALA A 200 15.52 16.54 13.04
CA ALA A 200 16.14 15.41 13.74
C ALA A 200 16.33 14.18 12.85
N LEU A 201 17.45 13.49 13.03
CA LEU A 201 17.74 12.20 12.41
C LEU A 201 18.14 11.20 13.50
N GLY A 202 17.22 10.30 13.84
CA GLY A 202 17.43 9.20 14.78
C GLY A 202 17.86 7.93 14.06
N ILE A 203 18.97 7.32 14.49
CA ILE A 203 19.50 6.08 13.90
C ILE A 203 19.91 5.13 15.02
N ASP A 204 19.53 3.85 14.92
CA ASP A 204 20.04 2.80 15.81
C ASP A 204 21.39 2.23 15.32
N ARG A 205 22.02 1.34 16.10
CA ARG A 205 23.35 0.79 15.75
C ARG A 205 23.35 -0.12 14.52
N THR A 206 22.18 -0.58 14.07
CA THR A 206 22.04 -1.49 12.93
C THR A 206 21.77 -0.76 11.63
N SER A 207 21.40 0.52 11.72
CA SER A 207 20.95 1.34 10.60
C SER A 207 22.06 2.31 10.17
N SER A 208 22.03 2.77 8.93
CA SER A 208 23.05 3.63 8.37
C SER A 208 22.48 4.68 7.42
N VAL A 209 23.13 5.84 7.41
CA VAL A 209 22.90 6.89 6.41
C VAL A 209 24.26 7.32 5.87
N LEU A 210 24.45 7.21 4.55
CA LEU A 210 25.75 7.45 3.93
C LEU A 210 26.07 8.94 3.84
N LEU A 211 25.11 9.75 3.38
CA LEU A 211 25.21 11.20 3.27
C LEU A 211 24.08 11.85 4.07
N VAL A 212 24.44 12.80 4.93
CA VAL A 212 23.47 13.60 5.68
C VAL A 212 23.64 15.05 5.28
N ASN A 213 22.58 15.65 4.77
CA ASN A 213 22.50 17.05 4.39
C ASN A 213 21.51 17.78 5.32
N GLY A 214 21.72 19.09 5.51
CA GLY A 214 20.88 19.92 6.37
C GLY A 214 21.35 19.98 7.83
N ASP A 215 20.60 20.73 8.64
CA ASP A 215 20.99 21.11 10.01
C ASP A 215 20.43 20.15 11.08
N CYS A 216 20.30 18.87 10.74
CA CYS A 216 19.61 17.91 11.61
C CYS A 216 20.40 17.59 12.88
N GLN A 217 19.71 17.58 14.02
CA GLN A 217 20.25 16.99 15.24
C GLN A 217 20.29 15.46 15.11
N ARG A 218 21.49 14.88 15.23
CA ARG A 218 21.66 13.42 15.24
C ARG A 218 21.31 12.85 16.61
N ILE A 219 20.43 11.85 16.62
CA ILE A 219 19.97 11.17 17.82
C ILE A 219 20.35 9.69 17.72
N HIS A 220 21.07 9.17 18.72
CA HIS A 220 21.32 7.74 18.80
C HIS A 220 20.14 7.04 19.46
N LEU A 221 19.51 6.14 18.71
CA LEU A 221 18.39 5.35 19.20
C LEU A 221 18.89 4.07 19.88
N LYS A 222 18.17 3.60 20.90
CA LYS A 222 18.36 2.26 21.44
C LYS A 222 17.88 1.25 20.39
N THR A 223 18.62 0.14 20.23
CA THR A 223 18.16 -0.99 19.42
C THR A 223 16.89 -1.56 20.06
N ALA A 224 15.86 -1.79 19.25
CA ALA A 224 14.57 -2.34 19.68
C ALA A 224 14.63 -3.87 19.85
#